data_AF-A0AAE2ZGJ1-F1
#
_entry.id   AF-A0AAE2ZGJ1-F1
#
_cell.length_a   1.000
_cell.length_b   1.000
_cell.length_c   1.000
_cell.angle_alpha   90.00
_cell.angle_beta   90.00
_cell.angle_gamma   90.00
#
_symmetry.space_group_name_H-M   'P 1'
#
loop_
_entity.id
_entity.type
_entity.pdbx_description
1 polymer ?
#
loop_
_entity_poly.entity_id
_entity_poly.type
_entity_poly.pdbx_seq_one_letter_code
_entity_poly.pdbx_strand_id
1 'polypeptide(L)' 'MSSSFFRSAFDRIATAREKQARRYVNSVLMTMDDETLKSLGHTREELRRSGYSALPF' A
#
# COMPACT_ATOMS: atom_id res chain seq x y z
N MET A 1 29.30 3.73 -15.33
CA MET A 1 27.98 3.38 -15.91
C MET A 1 27.27 2.21 -15.21
N SER A 2 27.85 1.55 -14.20
CA SER A 2 27.21 0.44 -13.45
C SER A 2 26.39 0.90 -12.24
N SER A 3 26.80 1.96 -11.54
CA SER A 3 26.11 2.47 -10.33
C SER A 3 24.66 2.89 -10.59
N SER A 4 24.37 3.45 -11.76
CA SER A 4 23.02 3.88 -12.15
C SER A 4 22.07 2.70 -12.37
N PHE A 5 22.55 1.59 -12.95
CA PHE A 5 21.76 0.38 -13.15
C PHE A 5 21.35 -0.24 -11.81
N PHE A 6 22.30 -0.44 -10.88
CA PHE A 6 22.02 -1.01 -9.56
C PHE A 6 21.06 -0.14 -8.73
N ARG A 7 21.24 1.19 -8.74
CA ARG A 7 20.29 2.11 -8.08
C ARG A 7 18.89 1.99 -8.69
N SER A 8 18.78 1.98 -10.02
CA SER A 8 17.47 1.84 -10.68
C SER A 8 16.78 0.50 -10.39
N ALA A 9 17.54 -0.59 -10.27
CA ALA A 9 17.01 -1.89 -9.94
C ALA A 9 16.54 -1.93 -8.48
N PHE A 10 17.34 -1.37 -7.56
CA PHE A 10 16.97 -1.24 -6.16
C PHE A 10 15.69 -0.41 -5.98
N ASP A 11 15.60 0.76 -6.62
CA ASP A 11 14.43 1.63 -6.53
C ASP A 11 13.16 0.94 -7.05
N ARG A 12 13.28 0.16 -8.13
CA ARG A 12 12.15 -0.65 -8.66
C ARG A 12 11.70 -1.71 -7.65
N ILE A 13 12.63 -2.41 -7.00
CA ILE A 13 12.29 -3.40 -5.97
C ILE A 13 11.67 -2.73 -4.74
N ALA A 14 12.24 -1.63 -4.28
CA ALA A 14 11.71 -0.86 -3.15
C ALA A 14 10.28 -0.37 -3.44
N THR A 15 10.05 0.21 -4.62
CA THR A 15 8.72 0.65 -5.06
C THR A 15 7.73 -0.51 -5.13
N ALA A 16 8.16 -1.68 -5.62
CA ALA A 16 7.31 -2.87 -5.66
C ALA A 16 6.93 -3.35 -4.26
N ARG A 17 7.88 -3.33 -3.31
CA ARG A 17 7.64 -3.68 -1.90
C ARG A 17 6.74 -2.67 -1.19
N GLU A 18 6.93 -1.38 -1.44
CA GLU A 18 6.05 -0.33 -0.92
C GLU A 18 4.60 -0.55 -1.40
N LYS A 19 4.42 -0.89 -2.68
CA LYS A 19 3.10 -1.20 -3.24
C LYS A 19 2.45 -2.43 -2.58
N GLN A 20 3.24 -3.46 -2.26
CA GLN A 20 2.76 -4.63 -1.52
C GLN A 20 2.34 -4.26 -0.09
N ALA A 21 3.19 -3.52 0.62
CA ALA A 21 2.92 -3.07 1.98
C ALA A 21 1.66 -2.19 2.04
N ARG A 22 1.49 -1.25 1.11
CA ARG A 22 0.29 -0.40 1.03
C ARG A 22 -0.97 -1.22 0.81
N ARG A 23 -0.95 -2.26 -0.04
CA ARG A 23 -2.11 -3.16 -0.24
C ARG A 23 -2.48 -3.93 1.02
N TYR A 24 -1.49 -4.37 1.78
CA TYR A 24 -1.70 -5.06 3.06
C TYR A 24 -2.25 -4.12 4.13
N VAL A 25 -1.68 -2.92 4.28
CA VAL A 25 -2.20 -1.92 5.21
C VAL A 25 -3.63 -1.55 4.83
N ASN A 26 -3.92 -1.35 3.55
CA ASN A 26 -5.26 -1.07 3.06
C ASN A 26 -6.24 -2.22 3.36
N SER A 27 -5.83 -3.49 3.26
CA SER A 27 -6.71 -4.60 3.62
C SER A 27 -7.02 -4.63 5.11
N VAL A 28 -6.04 -4.37 5.97
CA VAL A 28 -6.25 -4.23 7.42
C VAL A 28 -7.17 -3.05 7.73
N LEU A 29 -6.92 -1.87 7.15
CA LEU A 29 -7.77 -0.69 7.34
C LEU A 29 -9.22 -0.96 6.90
N MET A 30 -9.42 -1.71 5.81
CA MET A 30 -10.76 -2.09 5.33
C MET A 30 -11.54 -2.98 6.31
N THR A 31 -10.88 -3.64 7.27
CA THR A 31 -11.54 -4.41 8.34
C THR A 31 -12.02 -3.57 9.51
N MET A 32 -11.52 -2.34 9.64
CA MET A 32 -11.94 -1.41 10.70
C MET A 32 -13.31 -0.81 10.38
N ASP A 33 -14.02 -0.28 11.38
CA ASP A 33 -15.26 0.46 11.21
C ASP A 33 -15.02 1.90 10.69
N ASP A 34 -16.09 2.58 10.26
CA ASP A 34 -15.98 3.93 9.70
C ASP A 34 -15.60 5.02 10.72
N GLU A 35 -15.93 4.87 12.00
CA GLU A 35 -15.53 5.83 13.03
C GLU A 35 -14.03 5.74 13.28
N THR A 36 -13.51 4.51 13.39
CA THR A 36 -12.07 4.24 13.51
C THR A 36 -11.32 4.73 12.27
N LEU A 37 -11.79 4.45 11.05
CA LEU A 37 -11.16 4.97 9.83
C LEU A 37 -11.13 6.50 9.80
N LYS A 38 -12.23 7.15 10.17
CA LYS A 38 -12.32 8.60 10.25
C LYS A 38 -11.35 9.18 11.28
N SER A 39 -11.17 8.52 12.43
CA SER A 39 -10.19 8.92 13.43
C SER A 39 -8.74 8.84 12.91
N LEU A 40 -8.48 7.90 12.00
CA LEU A 40 -7.19 7.75 11.31
C LEU A 40 -7.05 8.67 10.09
N GLY A 41 -8.05 9.47 9.77
CA GLY A 41 -8.04 10.39 8.63
C GLY A 41 -8.27 9.72 7.28
N HIS A 42 -8.80 8.49 7.26
CA HIS A 42 -9.10 7.74 6.04
C HIS A 42 -10.59 7.60 5.81
N THR A 43 -10.99 7.47 4.54
CA THR A 43 -12.35 7.07 4.17
C THR A 43 -12.34 5.70 3.51
N ARG A 44 -13.41 4.92 3.69
CA ARG A 44 -13.50 3.59 3.06
C ARG A 44 -13.47 3.66 1.53
N GLU A 45 -14.00 4.74 0.96
CA GLU A 45 -13.99 4.96 -0.49
C GLU A 45 -12.57 5.23 -1.04
N GLU A 46 -11.76 6.00 -0.31
CA GLU A 46 -10.35 6.22 -0.61
C GLU A 46 -9.55 4.90 -0.58
N LEU A 47 -9.77 4.08 0.44
CA LEU A 47 -9.11 2.78 0.59
C LEU A 47 -9.49 1.79 -0.53
N ARG A 48 -10.75 1.83 -0.99
CA ARG A 48 -11.18 1.05 -2.16
C ARG A 48 -10.45 1.46 -3.43
N ARG A 49 -10.29 2.76 -3.68
CA ARG A 49 -9.63 3.29 -4.88
C ARG A 49 -8.12 3.07 -4.88
N SER A 50 -7.47 3.16 -3.73
CA SER A 50 -6.03 2.91 -3.59
C SER A 50 -5.64 1.42 -3.73
N GLY A 51 -6.65 0.55 -3.85
CA GLY A 51 -6.49 -0.88 -4.06
C GLY A 51 -6.27 -1.59 -2.74
N TYR A 52 -7.21 -2.45 -2.38
CA TYR A 52 -7.06 -3.42 -1.31
C TYR A 52 -6.84 -4.81 -1.93
N SER A 53 -5.98 -5.63 -1.34
CA SER A 53 -5.94 -7.05 -1.70
C SER A 53 -7.03 -7.76 -0.89
N ALA A 54 -8.08 -8.23 -1.56
CA ALA A 54 -9.11 -9.06 -0.92
C ALA A 54 -8.55 -10.40 -0.41
N LEU A 55 -7.35 -10.78 -0.87
CA LEU A 55 -6.63 -12.00 -0.49
C LEU A 55 -5.25 -11.65 0.11
N PRO A 56 -4.78 -12.37 1.14
CA PRO A 56 -3.51 -12.08 1.82
C PRO A 56 -2.24 -12.45 1.02
N PHE A 57 -2.35 -12.68 -0.29
CA PHE A 57 -1.24 -13.11 -1.17
C PHE A 57 -1.36 -12.48 -2.56
#